data_AF-A0AAE1JJG7-F1
#
_entry.id   AF-A0AAE1JJG7-F1
#
_cell.length_a   1.000
_cell.length_b   1.000
_cell.length_c   1.000
_cell.angle_alpha   90.00
_cell.angle_beta   90.00
_cell.angle_gamma   90.00
#
_symmetry.space_group_name_H-M   'P 1'
#
loop_
_entity.id
_entity.type
_entity.pdbx_description
1 polymer ?
#
loop_
_entity_poly.entity_id
_entity_poly.type
_entity_poly.pdbx_seq_one_letter_code
_entity_poly.pdbx_strand_id
1 'polypeptide(L)'
;MPYREICTSMKEPRPVARKFLARPQRERVGVVVRRSIGRFELKCFDPLLLLDEFLVSAPDVFPDHPQRYAIWIVNFSLFFKQI
;
A
#
# COMPACT_ATOMS: atom_id res chain seq x y z
N MET A 1 -26.41 -22.40 -3.24
CA MET A 1 -25.91 -21.93 -1.93
C MET A 1 -25.74 -20.41 -2.00
N PRO A 2 -26.73 -19.59 -1.59
CA PRO A 2 -26.56 -18.14 -1.63
C PRO A 2 -25.75 -17.68 -0.41
N TYR A 3 -24.72 -16.88 -0.67
CA TYR A 3 -23.89 -16.26 0.36
C TYR A 3 -24.74 -15.29 1.18
N ARG A 4 -24.69 -15.40 2.52
CA ARG A 4 -25.38 -14.48 3.44
C ARG A 4 -24.79 -13.09 3.30
N GLU A 5 -25.63 -12.11 2.95
CA GLU A 5 -25.34 -10.69 3.09
C GLU A 5 -25.22 -10.36 4.59
N ILE A 6 -23.99 -10.15 5.07
CA ILE A 6 -23.76 -9.54 6.38
C ILE A 6 -23.72 -8.03 6.15
N CYS A 7 -24.89 -7.43 5.93
CA CYS A 7 -25.06 -5.98 6.10
C CYS A 7 -25.35 -5.70 7.57
N THR A 8 -24.37 -5.93 8.44
CA THR A 8 -24.39 -5.33 9.78
C THR A 8 -24.24 -3.83 9.58
N SER A 9 -25.35 -3.10 9.71
CA SER A 9 -25.35 -1.65 9.91
C SER A 9 -24.38 -1.34 11.05
N MET A 10 -23.18 -0.87 10.71
CA MET A 10 -22.15 -0.49 11.67
C MET A 10 -22.64 0.77 12.38
N LYS A 11 -23.36 0.60 13.49
CA LYS A 11 -23.92 1.70 14.28
C LYS A 11 -22.84 2.56 14.97
N GLU A 12 -21.61 2.06 15.07
CA GLU A 12 -20.49 2.71 15.74
C GLU A 12 -19.23 2.68 14.87
N PRO A 13 -18.39 3.74 14.91
CA PRO A 13 -17.14 3.78 14.17
C PRO A 13 -16.17 2.71 14.66
N ARG A 14 -15.46 2.06 13.74
CA ARG A 14 -14.44 1.07 14.12
C ARG A 14 -13.27 1.77 14.81
N PRO A 15 -12.87 1.36 16.03
CA PRO A 15 -11.71 1.94 16.68
C PRO A 15 -10.41 1.59 15.93
N VAL A 16 -9.43 2.49 15.98
CA VAL A 16 -8.10 2.25 15.39
C VAL A 16 -7.33 1.28 16.28
N ALA A 17 -7.13 0.05 15.80
CA ALA A 17 -6.42 -0.98 16.56
C ALA A 17 -4.92 -0.71 16.71
N ARG A 18 -4.28 -0.08 15.72
CA ARG A 18 -2.85 0.20 15.74
C ARG A 18 -2.49 1.42 14.89
N LYS A 19 -1.52 2.21 15.37
CA LYS A 19 -0.92 3.33 14.64
C LYS A 19 0.60 3.14 14.59
N PHE A 20 1.18 3.35 13.42
CA PHE A 20 2.63 3.34 13.23
C PHE A 20 2.99 4.28 12.09
N LEU A 21 4.21 4.80 12.12
CA LEU A 21 4.70 5.70 11.09
C LEU A 21 5.27 4.90 9.91
N ALA A 22 4.85 5.24 8.69
CA ALA A 22 5.48 4.74 7.48
C ALA A 22 6.93 5.25 7.40
N ARG A 23 7.90 4.33 7.28
CA ARG A 23 9.33 4.67 7.29
C ARG A 23 9.92 4.67 5.89
N PRO A 24 10.83 5.60 5.59
CA PRO A 24 11.55 5.60 4.33
C PRO A 24 12.44 4.37 4.21
N GLN A 25 12.39 3.73 3.05
CA GLN A 25 13.18 2.58 2.65
C GLN A 25 13.74 2.88 1.26
N ARG A 26 15.04 2.63 1.06
CA ARG A 26 15.65 2.69 -0.26
C ARG A 26 15.25 1.44 -1.02
N GLU A 27 14.54 1.62 -2.12
CA GLU A 27 14.22 0.57 -3.09
C GLU A 27 15.16 0.73 -4.30
N ARG A 28 14.98 -0.11 -5.32
CA ARG A 28 15.81 -0.11 -6.53
C ARG A 28 15.94 1.30 -7.16
N VAL A 29 17.05 1.52 -7.87
CA VAL A 29 17.35 2.74 -8.67
C VAL A 29 17.19 4.04 -7.86
N GLY A 30 17.66 4.04 -6.61
CA GLY A 30 17.74 5.27 -5.81
C GLY A 30 16.40 5.84 -5.34
N VAL A 31 15.29 5.15 -5.58
CA VAL A 31 13.96 5.60 -5.14
C VAL A 31 13.83 5.36 -3.63
N VAL A 32 13.40 6.39 -2.91
CA VAL A 32 13.01 6.26 -1.51
C VAL A 32 11.50 6.11 -1.44
N VAL A 33 11.05 4.93 -1.03
CA VAL A 33 9.64 4.64 -0.76
C VAL A 33 9.37 4.73 0.74
N ARG A 34 8.20 5.20 1.14
CA ARG A 34 7.74 5.16 2.53
C ARG A 34 6.82 3.96 2.69
N ARG A 35 7.31 2.90 3.34
CA ARG A 35 6.57 1.64 3.50
C ARG A 35 5.73 1.62 4.77
N SER A 36 4.46 1.28 4.63
CA SER A 36 3.52 1.08 5.74
C SER A 36 3.28 -0.41 6.02
N ILE A 37 2.69 -1.15 5.07
CA ILE A 37 2.47 -2.61 5.15
C ILE A 37 3.69 -3.36 4.58
N GLY A 38 4.06 -4.49 5.18
CA GLY A 38 5.23 -5.28 4.81
C GLY A 38 6.46 -5.04 5.70
N ARG A 39 6.31 -4.24 6.77
CA ARG A 39 7.36 -3.99 7.78
C ARG A 39 7.18 -4.87 9.02
N PHE A 40 8.16 -4.91 9.92
CA PHE A 40 8.07 -5.68 11.17
C PHE A 40 6.86 -5.28 12.02
N GLU A 41 6.47 -4.00 11.97
CA GLU A 41 5.29 -3.50 12.65
C GLU A 41 3.98 -4.10 12.08
N LEU A 42 3.87 -4.30 10.78
CA LEU A 42 2.70 -4.90 10.13
C LEU A 42 3.15 -5.70 8.90
N LYS A 43 3.56 -6.95 9.13
CA LYS A 43 4.20 -7.80 8.10
C LYS A 43 3.25 -8.20 6.97
N CYS A 44 2.01 -8.50 7.33
CA CYS A 44 0.96 -8.89 6.42
C CYS A 44 -0.36 -8.38 6.99
N PHE A 45 -1.22 -7.83 6.13
CA PHE A 45 -2.56 -7.42 6.47
C PHE A 45 -3.50 -7.96 5.41
N ASP A 46 -3.80 -9.26 5.50
CA ASP A 46 -4.59 -9.99 4.50
C ASP A 46 -5.86 -9.20 4.10
N PRO A 47 -6.08 -8.93 2.79
CA PRO A 47 -5.37 -9.43 1.59
C PRO A 47 -4.15 -8.60 1.13
N LEU A 48 -3.78 -7.54 1.84
CA LEU A 48 -2.70 -6.63 1.50
C LEU A 48 -1.35 -7.13 2.04
N LEU A 49 -0.41 -7.36 1.13
CA LEU A 49 0.94 -7.80 1.46
C LEU A 49 1.93 -6.65 1.66
N LEU A 50 1.79 -5.56 0.89
CA LEU A 50 2.74 -4.46 0.85
C LEU A 50 2.05 -3.17 0.43
N LEU A 51 2.44 -2.04 1.05
CA LEU A 51 1.96 -0.71 0.70
C LEU A 51 3.11 0.29 0.81
N ASP A 52 3.47 0.88 -0.32
CA ASP A 52 4.54 1.86 -0.47
C ASP A 52 4.00 3.18 -1.01
N GLU A 53 4.39 4.28 -0.39
CA GLU A 53 4.13 5.64 -0.87
C GLU A 53 5.43 6.28 -1.32
N PHE A 54 5.48 6.85 -2.52
CA PHE A 54 6.67 7.54 -3.00
C PHE A 54 6.29 8.77 -3.81
N LEU A 55 7.20 9.73 -3.83
CA LEU A 55 7.11 10.92 -4.67
C LEU A 55 8.10 10.75 -5.80
N VAL A 56 7.60 10.82 -7.02
CA VAL A 56 8.41 10.70 -8.23
C VAL A 56 8.12 11.89 -9.13
N SER A 57 9.18 12.46 -9.70
CA SER A 57 9.06 13.45 -10.77
C SER A 57 9.06 12.68 -12.08
N ALA A 58 8.16 13.00 -13.01
CA ALA A 58 8.25 12.41 -14.36
C ALA A 58 9.64 12.77 -14.97
N PRO A 59 10.32 11.85 -15.67
CA PRO A 59 9.87 10.57 -16.23
C PRO A 59 10.60 9.37 -15.59
N ASP A 60 10.64 9.26 -14.27
CA ASP A 60 11.27 8.08 -13.65
C ASP A 60 10.33 6.86 -13.77
N VAL A 61 10.72 5.95 -14.66
CA VAL A 61 10.03 4.68 -14.94
C VAL A 61 10.68 3.60 -14.09
N PHE A 62 9.89 2.90 -13.27
CA PHE A 62 10.37 1.69 -12.60
C PHE A 62 10.73 0.66 -13.67
N PRO A 63 11.98 0.19 -13.74
CA PRO A 63 12.36 -0.84 -14.71
C PRO A 63 11.60 -2.13 -14.43
N ASP A 64 11.28 -2.88 -15.48
CA ASP A 64 10.60 -4.16 -15.38
C ASP A 64 11.29 -5.08 -14.36
N HIS A 65 10.52 -5.55 -13.38
CA HIS A 65 11.01 -6.46 -12.36
C HIS A 65 10.36 -7.84 -12.53
N PRO A 66 11.14 -8.95 -12.48
CA PRO A 66 10.56 -10.29 -12.54
C PRO A 66 9.64 -10.52 -11.34
N GLN A 67 8.37 -10.84 -11.59
CA GLN A 67 7.41 -11.24 -10.57
C GLN A 67 7.23 -12.76 -10.62
N ARG A 68 7.53 -13.45 -9.51
CA ARG A 68 7.49 -14.92 -9.43
C ARG A 68 6.13 -15.49 -9.03
N TYR A 69 5.14 -14.65 -8.70
CA TYR A 69 3.84 -15.06 -8.19
C TYR A 69 2.73 -14.12 -8.71
N ALA A 70 1.48 -14.61 -8.76
CA ALA A 70 0.30 -13.82 -9.10
C ALA A 70 -0.08 -12.87 -7.93
N ILE A 71 0.76 -11.88 -7.68
CA ILE A 71 0.47 -10.78 -6.75
C ILE A 71 -0.09 -9.64 -7.59
N TRP A 72 -1.29 -9.20 -7.27
CA TRP A 72 -1.90 -8.04 -7.93
C TRP A 72 -1.25 -6.76 -7.41
N ILE A 73 -0.59 -6.02 -8.30
CA ILE A 73 -0.08 -4.68 -8.00
C ILE A 73 -1.12 -3.65 -8.46
N VAL A 74 -1.50 -2.77 -7.55
CA VAL A 74 -2.38 -1.62 -7.84
C VAL A 74 -1.57 -0.36 -7.63
N ASN A 75 -1.44 0.45 -8.67
CA ASN A 75 -0.79 1.76 -8.62
C ASN A 75 -1.84 2.86 -8.58
N PHE A 76 -1.70 3.79 -7.65
CA PHE A 76 -2.53 4.99 -7.53
C PHE A 76 -1.64 6.22 -7.60
N SER A 77 -1.94 7.15 -8.51
CA SER A 77 -1.15 8.37 -8.73
C SER A 77 -1.94 9.59 -8.27
N LEU A 78 -1.37 10.34 -7.34
CA LEU A 78 -1.86 11.65 -6.91
C LEU A 78 -1.04 12.74 -7.59
N PHE A 79 -1.68 13.57 -8.40
CA PHE A 79 -1.04 14.71 -9.04
C PHE A 79 -1.27 15.96 -8.20
N PHE A 80 -0.21 16.45 -7.56
CA PHE A 80 -0.23 17.76 -6.91
C PHE A 80 0.20 18.82 -7.93
N LYS A 81 -0.69 19.75 -8.27
CA LYS A 81 -0.29 20.95 -9.01
C LYS A 81 0.55 21.82 -8.08
N GLN A 82 1.77 22.12 -8.47
CA GLN A 82 2.58 23.15 -7.84
C GLN A 82 1.79 24.47 -7.91
N ILE A 83 1.48 25.07 -6.76
CA ILE A 83 0.91 26.44 -6.67
C ILE A 83 2.03 27.44 -6.94
#